data_AF-A0A6C0LDC6-F1
#
_entry.id   AF-A0A6C0LDC6-F1
#
_cell.length_a   1.000
_cell.length_b   1.000
_cell.length_c   1.000
_cell.angle_alpha   90.00
_cell.angle_beta   90.00
_cell.angle_gamma   90.00
#
_symmetry.space_group_name_H-M   'P 1'
#
loop_
_entity.id
_entity.type
_entity.pdbx_description
1 polymer ?
#
loop_
_entity_poly.entity_id
_entity_poly.type
_entity_poly.pdbx_seq_one_letter_code
_entity_poly.pdbx_strand_id
1 'polypeptide(L)'
;MYIICLLVLLFIITLLFLYNSFIASNSINKDNNNILLNKINDNKNSLDLFNNHANYRLGDAVYLLNDKNNWTYDKDHSTLKYANISLHNYHDIYPNSILSEYLKLSNYKEKDWDTLIEIVNNKFYRDININKSTDCLMHVRVGDAIDELCSGVNFLNKFYKNIEKSEYKDKSNIIRCDYIKPLKYFQQKIKKLIEMGITKVYLMAGAHIKLPSYKYSTYYINKIVEEIEKAGLQVELKLGGSPDDDLLFSMNFDYFIQSEGQYCRLIKELNEKINPDFVI
;
A
#
# COMPACT_ATOMS: atom_id res chain seq x y z
N MET A 1 -20.14 -24.58 54.46
CA MET A 1 -18.78 -23.98 54.46
C MET A 1 -17.83 -24.69 53.49
N TYR A 2 -17.66 -26.02 53.58
CA TYR A 2 -16.74 -26.78 52.68
C TYR A 2 -17.02 -26.66 51.18
N ILE A 3 -18.29 -26.65 50.76
CA ILE A 3 -18.66 -26.51 49.33
C ILE A 3 -18.22 -25.14 48.79
N ILE A 4 -18.36 -24.07 49.57
CA ILE A 4 -17.96 -22.72 49.16
C ILE A 4 -16.43 -22.65 49.02
N CYS A 5 -15.68 -23.21 49.98
CA CYS A 5 -14.22 -23.27 49.87
C CYS A 5 -13.74 -24.06 48.65
N LEU A 6 -14.41 -25.16 48.31
CA LEU A 6 -14.08 -25.97 47.13
C LEU A 6 -14.34 -25.20 45.83
N LEU A 7 -15.46 -24.47 45.74
CA LEU A 7 -15.79 -23.65 44.57
C LEU A 7 -14.80 -22.49 44.38
N VAL A 8 -14.38 -21.84 45.48
CA VAL A 8 -13.35 -20.80 45.44
C VAL A 8 -12.01 -21.36 44.97
N LEU A 9 -11.62 -22.54 45.45
CA LEU A 9 -10.38 -23.20 45.02
C LEU A 9 -10.39 -23.55 43.53
N LEU A 10 -11.50 -24.11 43.03
CA LEU A 10 -11.67 -24.43 41.60
C LEU A 10 -11.62 -23.17 40.72
N PHE A 11 -12.22 -22.07 41.19
CA PHE A 11 -12.16 -20.79 40.48
C PHE A 11 -10.73 -20.24 40.38
N ILE A 12 -9.96 -20.29 41.48
CA ILE A 12 -8.55 -19.88 41.48
C ILE A 12 -7.71 -20.74 40.53
N ILE A 13 -7.89 -22.06 40.54
CA ILE A 13 -7.18 -22.98 39.62
C ILE A 13 -7.51 -22.65 38.17
N THR A 14 -8.78 -22.36 37.86
CA THR A 14 -9.21 -21.98 36.52
C THR A 14 -8.57 -20.67 36.07
N LEU A 15 -8.53 -19.65 36.95
CA LEU A 15 -7.84 -18.38 36.66
C LEU A 15 -6.33 -18.58 36.43
N LEU A 16 -5.67 -19.41 37.23
CA LEU A 16 -4.25 -19.73 37.04
C LEU A 16 -4.00 -20.46 35.71
N PHE A 17 -4.88 -21.39 35.33
CA PHE A 17 -4.77 -22.09 34.04
C PHE A 17 -4.96 -21.14 32.86
N LEU A 18 -5.94 -20.24 32.92
CA LEU A 18 -6.17 -19.20 31.91
C LEU A 18 -5.00 -18.23 31.84
N TYR A 19 -4.45 -17.81 32.98
CA TYR A 19 -3.28 -16.93 33.04
C TYR A 19 -2.03 -17.60 32.43
N ASN A 20 -1.76 -18.86 32.77
CA ASN A 20 -0.64 -19.62 32.19
C ASN A 20 -0.81 -19.84 30.69
N SER A 21 -2.03 -20.15 30.23
CA SER A 21 -2.34 -20.28 28.79
C SER A 21 -2.13 -18.96 28.05
N PHE A 22 -2.51 -17.84 28.66
CA PHE A 22 -2.28 -16.50 28.12
C PHE A 22 -0.79 -16.15 28.03
N ILE A 23 0.00 -16.45 29.08
CA ILE A 23 1.46 -16.25 29.05
C ILE A 23 2.11 -17.12 27.97
N ALA A 24 1.74 -18.40 27.87
CA ALA A 24 2.30 -19.31 26.88
C ALA A 24 2.02 -18.82 25.44
N SER A 25 0.79 -18.38 25.17
CA SER A 25 0.42 -17.77 23.88
C SER A 25 1.28 -16.53 23.57
N ASN A 26 1.49 -15.65 24.55
CA ASN A 26 2.33 -14.46 24.37
C ASN A 26 3.82 -14.80 24.14
N SER A 27 4.35 -15.83 24.79
CA SER A 27 5.74 -16.29 24.58
C SER A 27 5.93 -16.86 23.16
N ILE A 28 5.02 -17.72 22.71
CA ILE A 28 5.04 -18.30 21.36
C ILE A 28 5.01 -17.19 20.29
N ASN A 29 4.18 -16.16 20.49
CA ASN A 29 4.12 -15.02 19.59
C ASN A 29 5.43 -14.23 19.53
N LYS A 30 6.14 -14.09 20.66
CA LYS A 30 7.43 -13.39 20.71
C LYS A 30 8.53 -14.17 19.99
N ASP A 31 8.61 -15.47 20.19
CA ASP A 31 9.61 -16.32 19.53
C ASP A 31 9.38 -16.38 18.02
N ASN A 32 8.12 -16.51 17.59
CA ASN A 32 7.74 -16.45 16.18
C ASN A 32 8.10 -15.10 15.54
N ASN A 33 7.82 -13.98 16.23
CA ASN A 33 8.19 -12.66 15.73
C ASN A 33 9.72 -12.50 15.60
N ASN A 34 10.50 -13.02 16.54
CA ASN A 34 11.97 -12.98 16.44
C ASN A 34 12.47 -13.78 15.22
N ILE A 35 11.91 -14.97 14.98
CA ILE A 35 12.24 -15.78 13.79
C ILE A 35 11.90 -15.03 12.50
N LEU A 36 10.73 -14.39 12.43
CA LEU A 36 10.31 -13.61 11.27
C LEU A 36 11.18 -12.37 11.05
N LEU A 37 11.54 -11.65 12.12
CA LEU A 37 12.46 -10.51 12.04
C LEU A 37 13.85 -10.92 11.57
N ASN A 38 14.36 -12.07 12.02
CA ASN A 38 15.62 -12.61 11.53
C ASN A 38 15.54 -12.91 10.03
N LYS A 39 14.45 -13.55 9.57
CA LYS A 39 14.23 -13.76 8.12
C LYS A 39 14.19 -12.45 7.32
N ILE A 40 13.60 -11.38 7.85
CA ILE A 40 13.59 -10.07 7.20
C ILE A 40 15.00 -9.47 7.15
N ASN A 41 15.77 -9.59 8.23
CA ASN A 41 17.13 -9.07 8.31
C ASN A 41 18.12 -9.85 7.44
N ASP A 42 17.91 -11.16 7.28
CA ASP A 42 18.73 -12.04 6.46
C ASP A 42 18.43 -11.90 4.96
N ASN A 43 17.35 -11.21 4.59
CA ASN A 43 17.02 -10.94 3.21
C ASN A 43 17.98 -9.90 2.61
N LYS A 44 19.11 -10.39 2.08
CA LYS A 44 20.18 -9.57 1.49
C LYS A 44 19.78 -8.88 0.19
N ASN A 45 18.71 -9.33 -0.47
CA ASN A 45 18.27 -8.81 -1.75
C ASN A 45 17.03 -7.93 -1.56
N SER A 46 17.25 -6.68 -1.14
CA SER A 46 16.19 -5.66 -1.15
C SER A 46 15.75 -5.41 -2.60
N LEU A 47 14.44 -5.39 -2.83
CA LEU A 47 13.90 -4.94 -4.12
C LEU A 47 14.24 -3.46 -4.32
N ASP A 48 14.48 -3.09 -5.59
CA ASP A 48 14.61 -1.69 -5.98
C ASP A 48 13.21 -1.10 -6.19
N LEU A 49 12.79 -0.25 -5.25
CA LEU A 49 11.46 0.35 -5.26
C LEU A 49 11.49 1.83 -5.60
N PHE A 50 12.67 2.44 -5.72
CA PHE A 50 12.80 3.89 -5.88
C PHE A 50 13.20 4.28 -7.29
N ASN A 51 12.43 5.18 -7.87
CA ASN A 51 12.46 5.52 -9.30
C ASN A 51 13.11 6.88 -9.60
N ASN A 52 13.83 7.47 -8.65
CA ASN A 52 14.39 8.84 -8.72
C ASN A 52 13.36 9.99 -8.89
N HIS A 53 12.06 9.73 -8.82
CA HIS A 53 10.99 10.75 -8.85
C HIS A 53 10.56 11.13 -7.43
N ALA A 54 11.53 11.46 -6.58
CA ALA A 54 11.27 11.84 -5.19
C ALA A 54 10.36 13.06 -5.14
N ASN A 55 9.32 13.01 -4.31
CA ASN A 55 8.37 14.12 -4.13
C ASN A 55 7.43 14.35 -5.33
N TYR A 56 7.41 13.50 -6.36
CA TYR A 56 6.40 13.58 -7.41
C TYR A 56 5.04 13.09 -6.86
N ARG A 57 4.08 14.01 -6.72
CA ARG A 57 2.79 13.76 -6.03
C ARG A 57 1.59 13.92 -6.94
N LEU A 58 1.56 13.23 -8.08
CA LEU A 58 0.48 13.32 -9.08
C LEU A 58 -0.92 13.18 -8.45
N GLY A 59 -1.15 12.14 -7.64
CA GLY A 59 -2.43 11.97 -6.94
C GLY A 59 -2.79 13.17 -6.07
N ASP A 60 -1.90 13.58 -5.17
CA ASP A 60 -2.17 14.69 -4.24
C ASP A 60 -2.43 16.01 -5.00
N ALA A 61 -1.72 16.26 -6.10
CA ALA A 61 -1.88 17.44 -6.93
C ALA A 61 -3.14 17.44 -7.79
N VAL A 62 -3.79 16.31 -8.08
CA VAL A 62 -5.10 16.35 -8.75
C VAL A 62 -6.22 16.74 -7.77
N TYR A 63 -6.06 16.36 -6.50
CA TYR A 63 -7.14 16.42 -5.50
C TYR A 63 -7.04 17.59 -4.51
N LEU A 64 -5.86 18.18 -4.28
CA LEU A 64 -5.61 19.13 -3.19
C LEU A 64 -4.97 20.48 -3.59
N LEU A 65 -5.06 20.93 -4.86
CA LEU A 65 -4.46 22.21 -5.30
C LEU A 65 -4.95 23.45 -4.55
N ASN A 66 -6.21 23.47 -4.14
CA ASN A 66 -6.85 24.63 -3.51
C ASN A 66 -6.62 24.70 -2.00
N ASP A 67 -6.17 23.60 -1.38
CA ASP A 67 -5.78 23.62 0.02
C ASP A 67 -4.37 24.19 0.15
N LYS A 68 -4.31 25.53 0.25
CA LYS A 68 -3.06 26.30 0.36
C LYS A 68 -2.13 25.76 1.46
N ASN A 69 -2.68 25.19 2.54
CA ASN A 69 -1.90 24.64 3.65
C ASN A 69 -1.13 23.36 3.27
N ASN A 70 -1.54 22.65 2.21
CA ASN A 70 -0.87 21.42 1.75
C ASN A 70 0.35 21.69 0.86
N TRP A 71 0.51 22.93 0.37
CA TRP A 71 1.61 23.33 -0.52
C TRP A 71 2.50 24.42 0.08
N THR A 72 2.11 24.99 1.22
CA THR A 72 2.97 25.86 2.03
C THR A 72 3.85 25.02 2.96
N TYR A 73 5.15 25.33 2.98
CA TYR A 73 6.12 24.71 3.89
C TYR A 73 5.67 24.83 5.36
N ASP A 74 5.51 23.68 6.03
CA ASP A 74 5.37 23.58 7.49
C ASP A 74 6.53 22.75 8.03
N LYS A 75 7.36 23.39 8.86
CA LYS A 75 8.52 22.78 9.52
C LYS A 75 8.13 21.74 10.58
N ASP A 76 6.90 21.80 11.10
CA ASP A 76 6.43 20.98 12.22
C ASP A 76 5.53 19.81 11.74
N HIS A 77 5.07 19.82 10.49
CA HIS A 77 4.38 18.70 9.84
C HIS A 77 5.35 17.81 9.06
N SER A 78 5.65 16.61 9.58
CA SER A 78 6.58 15.64 8.98
C SER A 78 6.24 15.16 7.56
N THR A 79 5.03 15.46 7.05
CA THR A 79 4.64 15.23 5.64
C THR A 79 5.21 16.28 4.68
N LEU A 80 5.45 17.50 5.16
CA LEU A 80 5.90 18.65 4.34
C LEU A 80 7.43 18.71 4.18
N LYS A 81 8.18 17.84 4.87
CA LYS A 81 9.60 17.61 4.59
C LYS A 81 9.86 17.14 3.13
N TYR A 82 8.83 16.64 2.45
CA TYR A 82 8.94 15.92 1.17
C TYR A 82 8.15 16.56 0.02
N ALA A 83 7.77 17.83 0.13
CA ALA A 83 7.13 18.58 -0.96
C ALA A 83 7.68 20.01 -1.03
N ASN A 84 9.00 20.17 -0.88
CA ASN A 84 9.69 21.47 -1.08
C ASN A 84 9.66 21.94 -2.55
N ILE A 85 8.69 21.50 -3.34
CA ILE A 85 8.48 21.87 -4.72
C ILE A 85 7.19 22.66 -4.77
N SER A 86 7.31 23.97 -4.99
CA SER A 86 6.16 24.80 -5.38
C SER A 86 5.49 24.17 -6.60
N LEU A 87 4.15 24.13 -6.64
CA LEU A 87 3.39 23.65 -7.80
C LEU A 87 3.84 24.31 -9.11
N HIS A 88 4.28 25.58 -9.05
CA HIS A 88 4.78 26.31 -10.21
C HIS A 88 6.14 25.78 -10.73
N ASN A 89 6.92 25.08 -9.90
CA ASN A 89 8.25 24.57 -10.26
C ASN A 89 8.19 23.13 -10.79
N TYR A 90 7.03 22.46 -10.77
CA TYR A 90 6.90 21.09 -11.29
C TYR A 90 7.30 20.99 -12.76
N HIS A 91 7.01 22.03 -13.55
CA HIS A 91 7.41 22.11 -14.95
C HIS A 91 8.92 22.05 -15.17
N ASP A 92 9.68 22.68 -14.27
CA ASP A 92 11.14 22.74 -14.37
C ASP A 92 11.79 21.45 -13.90
N ILE A 93 11.21 20.80 -12.89
CA ILE A 93 11.76 19.58 -12.27
C ILE A 93 11.34 18.32 -13.02
N TYR A 94 10.09 18.29 -13.49
CA TYR A 94 9.47 17.16 -14.20
C TYR A 94 8.89 17.63 -15.53
N PRO A 95 9.75 18.07 -16.48
CA PRO A 95 9.29 18.54 -17.78
C PRO A 95 8.57 17.41 -18.53
N ASN A 96 7.45 17.74 -19.17
CA ASN A 96 6.61 16.81 -19.95
C ASN A 96 5.95 15.66 -19.15
N SER A 97 5.99 15.73 -17.81
CA SER A 97 5.22 14.83 -16.96
C SER A 97 3.72 15.10 -17.07
N ILE A 98 2.90 14.09 -16.79
CA ILE A 98 1.43 14.21 -16.77
C ILE A 98 1.03 15.30 -15.78
N LEU A 99 1.64 15.34 -14.60
CA LEU A 99 1.33 16.36 -13.61
C LEU A 99 1.67 17.76 -14.11
N SER A 100 2.87 17.95 -14.67
CA SER A 100 3.26 19.23 -15.22
C SER A 100 2.25 19.69 -16.28
N GLU A 101 1.99 18.88 -17.31
CA GLU A 101 1.03 19.23 -18.35
C GLU A 101 -0.36 19.52 -17.78
N TYR A 102 -0.82 18.72 -16.81
CA TYR A 102 -2.11 18.91 -16.14
C TYR A 102 -2.18 20.26 -15.42
N LEU A 103 -1.18 20.63 -14.63
CA LEU A 103 -1.17 21.90 -13.89
C LEU A 103 -1.27 23.10 -14.83
N LYS A 104 -0.54 23.06 -15.95
CA LYS A 104 -0.56 24.13 -16.96
C LYS A 104 -1.89 24.21 -17.71
N LEU A 105 -2.40 23.09 -18.20
CA LEU A 105 -3.60 23.06 -19.05
C LEU A 105 -4.88 23.28 -18.23
N SER A 106 -4.96 22.72 -17.02
CA SER A 106 -6.11 22.94 -16.11
C SER A 106 -6.11 24.32 -15.46
N ASN A 107 -5.07 25.13 -15.69
CA ASN A 107 -4.84 26.38 -14.99
C ASN A 107 -4.95 26.21 -13.46
N TYR A 108 -4.29 25.17 -12.93
CA TYR A 108 -4.28 24.80 -11.52
C TYR A 108 -5.67 24.49 -10.91
N LYS A 109 -6.64 24.08 -11.74
CA LYS A 109 -7.96 23.65 -11.27
C LYS A 109 -7.91 22.22 -10.74
N GLU A 110 -8.44 21.99 -9.54
CA GLU A 110 -8.59 20.64 -8.99
C GLU A 110 -9.58 19.81 -9.81
N LYS A 111 -9.27 18.51 -9.97
CA LYS A 111 -10.17 17.53 -10.59
C LYS A 111 -10.70 17.95 -11.96
N ASP A 112 -9.88 18.59 -12.77
CA ASP A 112 -10.21 18.94 -14.15
C ASP A 112 -10.07 17.70 -15.05
N TRP A 113 -11.03 16.79 -14.92
CA TRP A 113 -10.97 15.46 -15.51
C TRP A 113 -10.84 15.48 -17.02
N ASP A 114 -11.49 16.40 -17.72
CA ASP A 114 -11.43 16.50 -19.18
C ASP A 114 -9.98 16.73 -19.64
N THR A 115 -9.28 17.68 -19.01
CA THR A 115 -7.85 17.95 -19.25
C THR A 115 -6.98 16.74 -18.93
N LEU A 116 -7.21 16.07 -17.79
CA LEU A 116 -6.40 14.90 -17.43
C LEU A 116 -6.61 13.73 -18.40
N ILE A 117 -7.86 13.47 -18.80
CA ILE A 117 -8.22 12.43 -19.76
C ILE A 117 -7.57 12.72 -21.12
N GLU A 118 -7.58 13.97 -21.58
CA GLU A 118 -6.91 14.37 -22.82
C GLU A 118 -5.39 14.07 -22.77
N ILE A 119 -4.70 14.50 -21.70
CA ILE A 119 -3.26 14.27 -21.52
C ILE A 119 -2.96 12.77 -21.50
N VAL A 120 -3.75 11.99 -20.74
CA VAL A 120 -3.56 10.54 -20.62
C VAL A 120 -3.81 9.85 -21.94
N ASN A 121 -4.88 10.18 -22.68
CA ASN A 121 -5.15 9.60 -23.99
C ASN A 121 -4.06 9.90 -25.01
N ASN A 122 -3.45 11.08 -24.94
CA ASN A 122 -2.35 11.47 -25.83
C ASN A 122 -1.03 10.73 -25.54
N LYS A 123 -0.83 10.30 -24.28
CA LYS A 123 0.37 9.60 -23.83
C LYS A 123 0.18 8.08 -23.69
N PHE A 124 -1.06 7.62 -23.70
CA PHE A 124 -1.41 6.23 -23.44
C PHE A 124 -0.78 5.31 -24.49
N TYR A 125 -0.23 4.20 -24.00
CA TYR A 125 0.25 3.11 -24.83
C TYR A 125 -0.48 1.84 -24.45
N ARG A 126 -1.00 1.14 -25.46
CA ARG A 126 -1.57 -0.19 -25.29
C ARG A 126 -0.44 -1.20 -25.19
N ASP A 127 -0.36 -1.91 -24.07
CA ASP A 127 0.52 -3.06 -23.94
C ASP A 127 -0.20 -4.32 -24.49
N ILE A 128 0.31 -4.86 -25.59
CA ILE A 128 -0.27 -6.02 -26.26
C ILE A 128 -0.13 -7.32 -25.47
N ASN A 129 0.73 -7.34 -24.45
CA ASN A 129 0.96 -8.52 -23.62
C ASN A 129 -0.04 -8.63 -22.46
N ILE A 130 -0.87 -7.61 -22.23
CA ILE A 130 -1.89 -7.61 -21.19
C ILE A 130 -3.20 -8.11 -21.76
N ASN A 131 -3.73 -9.18 -21.16
CA ASN A 131 -5.08 -9.65 -21.44
C ASN A 131 -6.07 -9.02 -20.46
N LYS A 132 -6.69 -7.91 -20.87
CA LYS A 132 -7.67 -7.15 -20.08
C LYS A 132 -8.74 -8.00 -19.39
N SER A 133 -9.18 -9.09 -20.03
CA SER A 133 -10.25 -9.96 -19.54
C SER A 133 -9.84 -10.92 -18.43
N THR A 134 -8.53 -11.20 -18.28
CA THR A 134 -8.01 -12.21 -17.34
C THR A 134 -6.86 -11.72 -16.47
N ASP A 135 -6.41 -10.49 -16.69
CA ASP A 135 -5.28 -9.91 -15.98
C ASP A 135 -5.77 -8.82 -15.02
N CYS A 136 -5.20 -8.80 -13.82
CA CYS A 136 -5.52 -7.83 -12.78
C CYS A 136 -4.28 -7.02 -12.41
N LEU A 137 -4.45 -5.70 -12.27
CA LEU A 137 -3.46 -4.87 -11.61
C LEU A 137 -3.71 -4.85 -10.10
N MET A 138 -2.67 -5.04 -9.30
CA MET A 138 -2.72 -4.89 -7.86
C MET A 138 -1.68 -3.88 -7.43
N HIS A 139 -2.10 -2.77 -6.83
CA HIS A 139 -1.16 -1.81 -6.24
C HIS A 139 -0.94 -2.09 -4.75
N VAL A 140 0.31 -1.99 -4.30
CA VAL A 140 0.69 -2.15 -2.89
C VAL A 140 1.49 -0.94 -2.42
N ARG A 141 1.08 -0.35 -1.30
CA ARG A 141 1.82 0.76 -0.68
C ARG A 141 3.07 0.22 0.02
N VAL A 142 4.23 0.80 -0.29
CA VAL A 142 5.55 0.39 0.18
C VAL A 142 6.42 1.60 0.54
N GLY A 143 7.70 1.40 0.85
CA GLY A 143 8.67 2.45 1.07
C GLY A 143 8.52 3.08 2.45
N ASP A 144 8.47 4.41 2.50
CA ASP A 144 8.35 5.20 3.73
C ASP A 144 7.19 4.71 4.62
N ALA A 145 6.07 4.33 4.02
CA ALA A 145 4.89 3.83 4.73
C ALA A 145 5.17 2.57 5.58
N ILE A 146 6.13 1.74 5.17
CA ILE A 146 6.44 0.47 5.83
C ILE A 146 7.81 0.53 6.50
N ASP A 147 8.87 0.81 5.72
CA ASP A 147 10.25 0.70 6.18
C ASP A 147 10.66 1.82 7.14
N GLU A 148 10.10 3.02 7.00
CA GLU A 148 10.36 4.14 7.91
C GLU A 148 9.32 4.20 9.04
N LEU A 149 8.04 4.13 8.68
CA LEU A 149 6.95 4.46 9.61
C LEU A 149 6.39 3.27 10.38
N CYS A 150 6.52 2.04 9.87
CA CYS A 150 5.84 0.90 10.46
C CYS A 150 6.68 -0.38 10.42
N SER A 151 7.91 -0.31 10.95
CA SER A 151 8.90 -1.38 10.88
C SER A 151 8.91 -2.30 12.12
N GLY A 152 9.66 -3.41 12.04
CA GLY A 152 9.91 -4.31 13.17
C GLY A 152 8.68 -5.11 13.61
N VAL A 153 8.47 -5.21 14.92
CA VAL A 153 7.33 -5.95 15.49
C VAL A 153 6.00 -5.31 15.10
N ASN A 154 5.96 -4.00 14.89
CA ASN A 154 4.73 -3.29 14.48
C ASN A 154 4.29 -3.71 13.06
N PHE A 155 5.24 -3.80 12.13
CA PHE A 155 5.02 -4.38 10.80
C PHE A 155 4.38 -5.77 10.90
N LEU A 156 5.05 -6.69 11.60
CA LEU A 156 4.63 -8.09 11.69
C LEU A 156 3.26 -8.21 12.34
N ASN A 157 3.03 -7.46 13.41
CA ASN A 157 1.74 -7.42 14.08
C ASN A 157 0.64 -6.96 13.13
N LYS A 158 0.83 -5.89 12.35
CA LYS A 158 -0.21 -5.46 11.41
C LYS A 158 -0.40 -6.42 10.25
N PHE A 159 0.68 -6.98 9.72
CA PHE A 159 0.61 -7.85 8.56
C PHE A 159 0.00 -9.22 8.89
N TYR A 160 0.34 -9.81 10.04
CA TYR A 160 -0.10 -11.15 10.43
C TYR A 160 -1.25 -11.20 11.44
N LYS A 161 -1.59 -10.11 12.17
CA LYS A 161 -2.74 -10.16 13.08
C LYS A 161 -4.05 -10.22 12.30
N ASN A 162 -4.92 -11.11 12.76
CA ASN A 162 -6.35 -11.03 12.52
C ASN A 162 -6.90 -9.84 13.31
N ILE A 163 -7.07 -8.68 12.67
CA ILE A 163 -7.64 -7.52 13.35
C ILE A 163 -9.16 -7.69 13.43
N GLU A 164 -9.65 -8.16 14.57
CA GLU A 164 -10.88 -7.58 15.12
C GLU A 164 -10.50 -6.17 15.61
N LYS A 165 -11.07 -5.15 14.96
CA LYS A 165 -10.67 -3.72 15.06
C LYS A 165 -10.78 -3.11 16.47
N SER A 166 -11.35 -3.80 17.45
CA SER A 166 -11.81 -3.20 18.71
C SER A 166 -10.75 -3.10 19.82
N GLU A 167 -9.66 -3.87 19.80
CA GLU A 167 -8.82 -3.99 21.01
C GLU A 167 -7.45 -3.29 20.95
N TYR A 168 -6.99 -2.86 19.78
CA TYR A 168 -5.69 -2.20 19.66
C TYR A 168 -5.86 -0.69 19.43
N LYS A 169 -5.99 0.07 20.52
CA LYS A 169 -5.63 1.49 20.51
C LYS A 169 -4.11 1.55 20.51
N ASP A 170 -3.52 1.54 19.32
CA ASP A 170 -2.11 1.87 19.18
C ASP A 170 -1.91 3.27 19.79
N LYS A 171 -1.25 3.31 20.95
CA LYS A 171 -0.93 4.56 21.65
C LYS A 171 0.29 5.24 21.02
N SER A 172 0.96 4.60 20.05
CA SER A 172 1.88 5.33 19.21
C SER A 172 1.06 6.28 18.35
N ASN A 173 1.34 7.57 18.40
CA ASN A 173 0.71 8.58 17.54
C ASN A 173 1.06 8.38 16.04
N ILE A 174 1.42 7.18 15.62
CA ILE A 174 1.84 6.85 14.25
C ILE A 174 0.59 6.48 13.46
N ILE A 175 -0.17 7.52 13.10
CA ILE A 175 -1.40 7.49 12.28
C ILE A 175 -1.22 6.74 10.94
N ARG A 176 0.01 6.44 10.52
CA ARG A 176 0.33 6.01 9.15
C ARG A 176 0.60 4.54 8.95
N CYS A 177 0.55 3.72 10.01
CA CYS A 177 0.64 2.27 9.84
C CYS A 177 -0.60 1.66 9.15
N ASP A 178 -1.65 2.43 8.84
CA ASP A 178 -2.90 1.93 8.24
C ASP A 178 -2.77 1.54 6.76
N TYR A 179 -1.67 1.97 6.13
CA TYR A 179 -1.30 1.60 4.77
C TYR A 179 -0.95 0.11 4.62
N ILE A 180 -0.57 -0.58 5.70
CA ILE A 180 -0.29 -2.02 5.67
C ILE A 180 -1.61 -2.78 5.74
N LYS A 181 -1.97 -3.45 4.65
CA LYS A 181 -3.07 -4.41 4.63
C LYS A 181 -2.61 -5.76 5.21
N PRO A 182 -3.42 -6.40 6.08
CA PRO A 182 -3.09 -7.70 6.64
C PRO A 182 -3.10 -8.78 5.56
N LEU A 183 -2.35 -9.87 5.76
CA LEU A 183 -2.26 -10.97 4.78
C LEU A 183 -3.63 -11.54 4.39
N LYS A 184 -4.54 -11.64 5.36
CA LYS A 184 -5.92 -12.09 5.16
C LYS A 184 -6.70 -11.24 4.16
N TYR A 185 -6.42 -9.94 4.07
CA TYR A 185 -7.03 -9.06 3.07
C TYR A 185 -6.66 -9.52 1.65
N PHE A 186 -5.38 -9.82 1.41
CA PHE A 186 -4.93 -10.30 0.11
C PHE A 186 -5.49 -11.68 -0.20
N GLN A 187 -5.50 -12.61 0.77
CA GLN A 187 -6.09 -13.93 0.58
C GLN A 187 -7.57 -13.87 0.17
N GLN A 188 -8.35 -12.95 0.77
CA GLN A 188 -9.74 -12.72 0.37
C GLN A 188 -9.86 -12.15 -1.05
N LYS A 189 -8.99 -11.21 -1.42
CA LYS A 189 -8.98 -10.65 -2.78
C LYS A 189 -8.54 -11.69 -3.83
N ILE A 190 -7.50 -12.48 -3.55
CA ILE A 190 -7.02 -13.59 -4.41
C ILE A 190 -8.14 -14.59 -4.67
N LYS A 191 -8.90 -14.98 -3.63
CA LYS A 191 -10.05 -15.86 -3.80
C LYS A 191 -11.07 -15.28 -4.80
N LYS A 192 -11.39 -13.99 -4.69
CA LYS A 192 -12.32 -13.32 -5.62
C LYS A 192 -11.76 -13.27 -7.04
N LEU A 193 -10.46 -13.02 -7.21
CA LEU A 193 -9.82 -13.03 -8.54
C LEU A 193 -10.01 -14.38 -9.23
N ILE A 194 -9.83 -15.49 -8.50
CA ILE A 194 -10.04 -16.85 -9.03
C ILE A 194 -11.51 -17.05 -9.43
N GLU A 195 -12.46 -16.63 -8.59
CA GLU A 195 -13.90 -16.71 -8.88
C GLU A 195 -14.28 -15.91 -10.14
N MET A 196 -13.52 -14.86 -10.46
CA MET A 196 -13.71 -14.01 -11.64
C MET A 196 -12.97 -14.54 -12.89
N GLY A 197 -12.23 -15.64 -12.79
CA GLY A 197 -11.47 -16.20 -13.92
C GLY A 197 -10.17 -15.45 -14.23
N ILE A 198 -9.66 -14.64 -13.30
CA ILE A 198 -8.36 -13.99 -13.42
C ILE A 198 -7.26 -15.05 -13.35
N THR A 199 -6.25 -14.92 -14.20
CA THR A 199 -5.12 -15.87 -14.32
C THR A 199 -3.78 -15.25 -13.96
N LYS A 200 -3.66 -13.92 -14.09
CA LYS A 200 -2.39 -13.20 -13.87
C LYS A 200 -2.61 -11.92 -13.08
N VAL A 201 -1.70 -11.66 -12.13
CA VAL A 201 -1.66 -10.43 -11.34
C VAL A 201 -0.38 -9.67 -11.64
N TYR A 202 -0.52 -8.41 -12.04
CA TYR A 202 0.58 -7.46 -12.10
C TYR A 202 0.64 -6.72 -10.76
N LEU A 203 1.65 -7.02 -9.92
CA LEU A 203 1.83 -6.37 -8.63
C LEU A 203 2.72 -5.15 -8.80
N MET A 204 2.11 -3.98 -8.64
CA MET A 204 2.72 -2.68 -8.82
C MET A 204 3.03 -2.04 -7.47
N ALA A 205 4.26 -1.55 -7.30
CA ALA A 205 4.67 -0.86 -6.09
C ALA A 205 5.86 0.08 -6.33
N GLY A 206 5.84 1.25 -5.69
CA GLY A 206 6.91 2.23 -5.76
C GLY A 206 7.08 3.01 -4.44
N ALA A 207 8.32 3.38 -4.13
CA ALA A 207 8.68 4.18 -2.96
C ALA A 207 8.89 5.64 -3.36
N HIS A 208 8.38 6.56 -2.55
CA HIS A 208 8.53 8.01 -2.78
C HIS A 208 9.92 8.55 -2.44
N ILE A 209 10.65 7.87 -1.57
CA ILE A 209 11.96 8.32 -1.07
C ILE A 209 12.97 7.21 -1.18
N LYS A 210 14.22 7.58 -1.44
CA LYS A 210 15.35 6.67 -1.38
C LYS A 210 15.65 6.32 0.08
N LEU A 211 15.57 5.04 0.42
CA LEU A 211 15.95 4.51 1.73
C LEU A 211 17.24 3.69 1.62
N PRO A 212 17.98 3.52 2.71
CA PRO A 212 19.12 2.60 2.73
C PRO A 212 18.74 1.15 2.44
N SER A 213 17.49 0.78 2.73
CA SER A 213 16.94 -0.56 2.51
C SER A 213 15.41 -0.51 2.47
N TYR A 214 14.81 -1.39 1.68
CA TYR A 214 13.37 -1.65 1.65
C TYR A 214 13.04 -3.06 2.15
N LYS A 215 13.75 -3.55 3.17
CA LYS A 215 13.64 -4.96 3.61
C LYS A 215 12.23 -5.36 4.06
N TYR A 216 11.49 -4.48 4.74
CA TYR A 216 10.12 -4.79 5.17
C TYR A 216 9.15 -4.72 4.00
N SER A 217 9.26 -3.71 3.14
CA SER A 217 8.47 -3.67 1.89
C SER A 217 8.75 -4.87 0.99
N THR A 218 10.02 -5.28 0.89
CA THR A 218 10.43 -6.47 0.13
C THR A 218 9.81 -7.73 0.71
N TYR A 219 9.90 -7.91 2.04
CA TYR A 219 9.26 -9.03 2.70
C TYR A 219 7.73 -9.03 2.48
N TYR A 220 7.11 -7.86 2.57
CA TYR A 220 5.68 -7.67 2.36
C TYR A 220 5.25 -8.08 0.94
N ILE A 221 5.92 -7.54 -0.10
CA ILE A 221 5.69 -7.91 -1.49
C ILE A 221 5.87 -9.42 -1.68
N ASN A 222 7.02 -9.98 -1.26
CA ASN A 222 7.33 -11.39 -1.47
C ASN A 222 6.29 -12.31 -0.83
N LYS A 223 5.74 -11.95 0.33
CA LYS A 223 4.69 -12.73 0.99
C LYS A 223 3.35 -12.63 0.27
N ILE A 224 3.03 -11.47 -0.31
CA ILE A 224 1.83 -11.33 -1.15
C ILE A 224 1.98 -12.18 -2.42
N VAL A 225 3.13 -12.10 -3.11
CA VAL A 225 3.46 -12.90 -4.29
C VAL A 225 3.31 -14.39 -3.99
N GLU A 226 3.92 -14.87 -2.89
CA GLU A 226 3.85 -16.27 -2.47
C GLU A 226 2.39 -16.76 -2.31
N GLU A 227 1.50 -15.94 -1.73
CA GLU A 227 0.10 -16.31 -1.59
C GLU A 227 -0.67 -16.31 -2.92
N ILE A 228 -0.33 -15.41 -3.85
CA ILE A 228 -0.93 -15.38 -5.18
C ILE A 228 -0.52 -16.63 -5.98
N GLU A 229 0.78 -16.95 -5.99
CA GLU A 229 1.34 -18.11 -6.70
C GLU A 229 0.85 -19.43 -6.12
N LYS A 230 0.76 -19.56 -4.79
CA LYS A 230 0.16 -20.74 -4.12
C LYS A 230 -1.29 -20.98 -4.57
N ALA A 231 -2.01 -19.92 -4.91
CA ALA A 231 -3.39 -20.02 -5.38
C ALA A 231 -3.48 -20.34 -6.89
N GLY A 232 -2.36 -20.53 -7.58
CA GLY A 232 -2.27 -20.92 -8.99
C GLY A 232 -2.31 -19.76 -9.97
N LEU A 233 -2.23 -18.52 -9.49
CA LEU A 233 -2.18 -17.33 -10.34
C LEU A 233 -0.73 -16.98 -10.71
N GLN A 234 -0.52 -16.49 -11.92
CA GLN A 234 0.79 -15.94 -12.32
C GLN A 234 0.99 -14.55 -11.70
N VAL A 235 2.23 -14.20 -11.39
CA VAL A 235 2.58 -12.86 -10.89
C VAL A 235 3.66 -12.23 -11.74
N GLU A 236 3.46 -10.96 -12.11
CA GLU A 236 4.50 -10.11 -12.67
C GLU A 236 4.71 -8.88 -11.79
N LEU A 237 5.96 -8.62 -11.43
CA LEU A 237 6.32 -7.48 -10.59
C LEU A 237 6.57 -6.24 -11.45
N LYS A 238 5.90 -5.13 -11.15
CA LYS A 238 6.13 -3.80 -11.72
C LYS A 238 6.59 -2.86 -10.60
N LEU A 239 7.89 -2.81 -10.37
CA LEU A 239 8.47 -2.14 -9.21
C LEU A 239 9.27 -0.91 -9.61
N GLY A 240 9.15 0.16 -8.84
CA GLY A 240 9.93 1.37 -9.06
C GLY A 240 9.65 2.05 -10.41
N GLY A 241 8.44 1.90 -10.95
CA GLY A 241 7.98 2.69 -12.10
C GLY A 241 7.74 4.15 -11.70
N SER A 242 7.84 5.09 -12.64
CA SER A 242 7.45 6.48 -12.38
C SER A 242 5.93 6.56 -12.16
N PRO A 243 5.42 7.51 -11.36
CA PRO A 243 3.96 7.59 -11.17
C PRO A 243 3.19 7.96 -12.46
N ASP A 244 3.87 8.47 -13.48
CA ASP A 244 3.24 8.65 -14.81
C ASP A 244 3.17 7.33 -15.55
N ASP A 245 4.27 6.59 -15.63
CA ASP A 245 4.33 5.29 -16.32
C ASP A 245 3.38 4.29 -15.68
N ASP A 246 3.33 4.26 -14.34
CA ASP A 246 2.42 3.41 -13.57
C ASP A 246 0.95 3.79 -13.83
N LEU A 247 0.64 5.09 -13.95
CA LEU A 247 -0.72 5.55 -14.27
C LEU A 247 -1.10 5.12 -15.69
N LEU A 248 -0.24 5.35 -16.68
CA LEU A 248 -0.48 4.94 -18.06
C LEU A 248 -0.60 3.42 -18.19
N PHE A 249 0.29 2.69 -17.50
CA PHE A 249 0.26 1.23 -17.44
C PHE A 249 -1.08 0.74 -16.88
N SER A 250 -1.60 1.38 -15.84
CA SER A 250 -2.86 0.99 -15.21
C SER A 250 -4.10 1.11 -16.12
N MET A 251 -4.04 1.95 -17.16
CA MET A 251 -5.13 2.07 -18.15
C MET A 251 -5.28 0.82 -19.03
N ASN A 252 -4.30 -0.11 -18.98
CA ASN A 252 -4.35 -1.38 -19.69
C ASN A 252 -5.17 -2.46 -18.98
N PHE A 253 -5.84 -2.18 -17.86
CA PHE A 253 -6.54 -3.19 -17.06
C PHE A 253 -8.02 -2.87 -16.88
N ASP A 254 -8.84 -3.92 -16.81
CA ASP A 254 -10.24 -3.80 -16.41
C ASP A 254 -10.42 -4.13 -14.91
N TYR A 255 -9.46 -4.84 -14.30
CA TYR A 255 -9.51 -5.24 -12.89
C TYR A 255 -8.40 -4.59 -12.09
N PHE A 256 -8.76 -3.89 -11.01
CA PHE A 256 -7.79 -3.20 -10.15
C PHE A 256 -8.03 -3.41 -8.66
N ILE A 257 -7.05 -4.01 -7.99
CA ILE A 257 -6.99 -4.05 -6.53
C ILE A 257 -6.19 -2.83 -6.05
N GLN A 258 -6.92 -1.80 -5.65
CA GLN A 258 -6.32 -0.59 -5.09
C GLN A 258 -5.77 -0.82 -3.68
N SER A 259 -4.68 -0.11 -3.36
CA SER A 259 -4.33 0.19 -1.97
C SER A 259 -4.99 1.49 -1.52
N GLU A 260 -4.45 2.15 -0.50
CA GLU A 260 -4.90 3.48 -0.07
C GLU A 260 -4.07 4.61 -0.70
N GLY A 261 -4.50 5.84 -0.47
CA GLY A 261 -3.82 7.07 -0.91
C GLY A 261 -4.43 7.69 -2.17
N GLN A 262 -4.08 8.95 -2.40
CA GLN A 262 -4.66 9.76 -3.48
C GLN A 262 -4.25 9.26 -4.87
N TYR A 263 -3.06 8.66 -4.99
CA TYR A 263 -2.61 8.08 -6.25
C TYR A 263 -3.43 6.86 -6.67
N CYS A 264 -3.75 5.93 -5.76
CA CYS A 264 -4.67 4.83 -6.05
C CYS A 264 -6.08 5.32 -6.35
N ARG A 265 -6.54 6.35 -5.62
CA ARG A 265 -7.82 7.00 -5.89
C ARG A 265 -7.86 7.60 -7.30
N LEU A 266 -6.77 8.23 -7.73
CA LEU A 266 -6.62 8.77 -9.08
C LEU A 266 -6.73 7.67 -10.14
N ILE A 267 -5.96 6.59 -10.01
CA ILE A 267 -6.00 5.45 -10.94
C ILE A 267 -7.44 4.93 -11.07
N LYS A 268 -8.11 4.75 -9.93
CA LYS A 268 -9.50 4.28 -9.89
C LYS A 268 -10.43 5.24 -10.63
N GLU A 269 -10.52 6.50 -10.18
CA GLU A 269 -11.52 7.44 -10.69
C GLU A 269 -11.27 7.79 -12.16
N LEU A 270 -10.01 7.80 -12.60
CA LEU A 270 -9.65 8.00 -14.00
C LEU A 270 -10.07 6.80 -14.87
N ASN A 271 -9.76 5.57 -14.45
CA ASN A 271 -10.19 4.39 -15.18
C ASN A 271 -11.73 4.30 -15.27
N GLU A 272 -12.47 4.56 -14.19
CA GLU A 272 -13.94 4.57 -14.20
C GLU A 272 -14.52 5.59 -15.20
N LYS A 273 -13.78 6.67 -15.50
CA LYS A 273 -14.20 7.70 -16.46
C LYS A 273 -13.86 7.36 -17.91
N ILE A 274 -12.76 6.64 -18.13
CA ILE A 274 -12.29 6.26 -19.48
C ILE A 274 -12.88 4.92 -19.91
N ASN A 275 -13.04 4.00 -18.97
CA ASN A 275 -13.41 2.61 -19.17
C ASN A 275 -14.65 2.26 -18.31
N PRO A 276 -15.86 2.20 -18.89
CA PRO A 276 -17.07 1.89 -18.14
C PRO A 276 -17.11 0.46 -17.60
N ASP A 277 -16.27 -0.44 -18.13
CA ASP A 277 -16.22 -1.85 -17.74
C ASP A 277 -15.20 -2.11 -16.60
N PHE A 278 -14.62 -1.06 -16.01
CA PHE A 278 -13.62 -1.17 -14.95
C PHE A 278 -14.20 -1.68 -13.61
N VAL A 279 -13.51 -2.62 -12.95
CA VAL A 279 -13.95 -3.37 -11.76
C VAL A 279 -12.91 -3.33 -10.63
N ILE A 280 -13.38 -3.27 -9.36
CA ILE A 280 -12.59 -3.08 -8.12
C ILE A 280 -12.81 -4.19 -7.07
#